data_AF-A0A7R8HAS0-F1
#
_entry.id   AF-A0A7R8HAS0-F1
#
_cell.length_a   1.000
_cell.length_b   1.000
_cell.length_c   1.000
_cell.angle_alpha   90.00
_cell.angle_beta   90.00
_cell.angle_gamma   90.00
#
_symmetry.space_group_name_H-M   'P 1'
#
loop_
_entity.id
_entity.type
_entity.pdbx_description
1 polymer ?
#
loop_
_entity_poly.entity_id
_entity_poly.type
_entity_poly.pdbx_seq_one_letter_code
_entity_poly.pdbx_strand_id
1 'polypeptide(L)'
;MDWRLVVLLGVLCSLAVPSDMVDQSKFRTCAQSAFCTRCRAENSGLGYKMDPETLRVTTTTAEALLTSEKGVQFRLEVVSLRGVFRFRIREAFPLIPRFTPDEQVLLSKLEQVPLTLTHSDKSGFVLGSLGNSVSVQADPF
;
A
#
# COMPACT_ATOMS: atom_id res chain seq x y z
N MET A 1 42.82 -2.95 51.35
CA MET A 1 42.02 -2.97 50.11
C MET A 1 41.08 -1.78 50.18
N ASP A 2 41.32 -0.74 49.38
CA ASP A 2 40.63 0.54 49.53
C ASP A 2 39.17 0.40 49.06
N TRP A 3 38.25 0.39 50.02
CA TRP A 3 36.81 0.29 49.82
C TRP A 3 36.27 1.27 48.76
N ARG A 4 36.85 2.47 48.68
CA ARG A 4 36.52 3.47 47.67
C ARG A 4 36.78 3.01 46.24
N LEU A 5 37.90 2.31 46.02
CA LEU A 5 38.26 1.75 44.72
C LEU A 5 37.32 0.61 44.34
N VAL A 6 36.93 -0.23 45.31
CA VAL A 6 35.98 -1.32 45.09
C VAL A 6 34.59 -0.78 44.70
N VAL A 7 34.11 0.26 45.39
CA VAL A 7 32.83 0.91 45.07
C VAL A 7 32.87 1.61 43.71
N LEU A 8 33.96 2.33 43.40
CA LEU A 8 34.14 2.98 42.09
C LEU A 8 34.18 1.96 40.94
N LEU A 9 34.90 0.84 41.12
CA LEU A 9 34.93 -0.23 40.12
C LEU A 9 33.54 -0.85 39.93
N GLY A 10 32.79 -1.06 41.02
CA GLY A 10 31.43 -1.60 40.98
C GLY A 10 30.46 -0.70 40.21
N VAL A 11 30.55 0.62 40.38
CA VAL A 11 29.71 1.60 39.67
C VAL A 11 30.12 1.72 38.19
N LEU A 12 31.42 1.69 37.88
CA LEU A 12 31.87 1.70 36.48
C LEU A 12 31.46 0.43 35.73
N CYS A 13 31.53 -0.74 36.38
CA CYS A 13 31.09 -2.00 35.80
C CYS A 13 29.57 -2.04 35.55
N SER A 14 28.75 -1.41 36.40
CA SER A 14 27.30 -1.37 36.19
C SER A 14 26.86 -0.41 35.09
N LEU A 15 27.61 0.67 34.85
CA LEU A 15 27.40 1.59 33.72
C LEU A 15 27.91 1.06 32.38
N ALA A 16 28.78 0.05 32.40
CA ALA A 16 29.35 -0.57 31.20
C ALA A 16 28.50 -1.72 30.62
N VAL A 17 27.42 -2.12 31.28
CA VAL A 17 26.49 -3.11 30.74
C VAL A 17 25.59 -2.41 29.71
N PRO A 18 25.62 -2.79 28.43
CA PRO A 18 24.71 -2.21 27.45
C PRO A 18 23.28 -2.51 27.90
N SER A 19 22.52 -1.45 28.20
CA SER A 19 21.10 -1.55 28.52
C SER A 19 20.33 -1.78 27.22
N ASP A 20 20.47 -2.97 26.64
CA ASP A 20 19.62 -3.42 25.55
C ASP A 20 18.23 -3.68 26.12
N MET A 21 17.46 -2.61 26.31
CA MET A 21 16.08 -2.65 26.79
C MET A 21 15.15 -3.41 25.83
N VAL A 22 15.61 -3.68 24.60
CA VAL A 22 14.88 -4.41 23.57
C VAL A 22 15.76 -5.52 23.00
N ASP A 23 15.36 -6.76 23.24
CA ASP A 23 15.96 -7.94 22.61
C ASP A 23 15.46 -8.06 21.16
N GLN A 24 16.27 -7.58 20.21
CA GLN A 24 15.94 -7.56 18.78
C GLN A 24 15.72 -8.96 18.20
N SER A 25 16.27 -10.02 18.81
CA SER A 25 16.11 -11.39 18.33
C SER A 25 14.66 -11.89 18.38
N LYS A 26 13.83 -11.25 19.21
CA LYS A 26 12.39 -11.56 19.34
C LYS A 26 11.52 -10.92 18.27
N PHE A 27 12.08 -10.03 17.45
CA PHE A 27 11.35 -9.35 16.38
C PHE A 27 11.75 -9.94 15.03
N ARG A 28 10.75 -10.24 14.20
CA ARG A 28 11.00 -10.76 12.86
C ARG A 28 11.60 -9.67 11.98
N THR A 29 12.78 -9.93 11.44
CA THR A 29 13.35 -9.16 10.33
C THR A 29 12.61 -9.46 9.03
N CYS A 30 12.83 -8.65 7.98
CA CYS A 30 12.22 -8.90 6.67
C CYS A 30 12.59 -10.28 6.10
N ALA A 31 13.83 -10.73 6.29
CA ALA A 31 14.31 -12.05 5.87
C ALA A 31 13.63 -13.21 6.62
N GLN A 32 13.10 -12.95 7.83
CA GLN A 32 12.36 -13.92 8.63
C GLN A 32 10.84 -13.87 8.38
N SER A 33 10.36 -12.93 7.56
CA SER A 33 8.95 -12.84 7.14
C SER A 33 8.81 -13.19 5.68
N ALA A 34 8.21 -14.35 5.39
CA ALA A 34 8.12 -14.90 4.03
C ALA A 34 7.44 -13.94 3.03
N PHE A 35 6.41 -13.21 3.44
CA PHE A 35 5.77 -12.19 2.59
C PHE A 35 6.74 -11.05 2.27
N CYS A 36 7.43 -10.52 3.29
CA CYS A 36 8.40 -9.42 3.10
C CYS A 36 9.55 -9.84 2.18
N THR A 37 10.07 -11.06 2.37
CA THR A 37 11.15 -11.61 1.55
C THR A 37 10.72 -11.70 0.08
N ARG A 38 9.53 -12.26 -0.21
CA ARG A 38 9.03 -12.37 -1.59
C ARG A 38 8.82 -11.00 -2.24
N CYS A 39 8.16 -10.07 -1.56
CA CYS A 39 7.89 -8.75 -2.12
C CYS A 39 9.16 -7.90 -2.30
N ARG A 40 10.22 -8.13 -1.50
CA ARG A 40 11.52 -7.47 -1.71
C ARG A 40 12.39 -8.12 -2.78
N ALA A 41 12.20 -9.42 -3.02
CA ALA A 41 12.92 -10.15 -4.07
C ALA A 41 12.31 -9.91 -5.46
N GLU A 42 11.06 -9.44 -5.51
CA GLU A 42 10.37 -9.06 -6.74
C GLU A 42 11.07 -7.88 -7.41
N ASN A 43 11.90 -8.18 -8.42
CA ASN A 43 12.59 -7.20 -9.27
C ASN A 43 11.87 -7.00 -10.62
N SER A 44 10.83 -7.80 -10.91
CA SER A 44 10.07 -7.72 -12.15
C SER A 44 9.20 -6.47 -12.12
N GLY A 45 9.38 -5.59 -13.10
CA GLY A 45 8.46 -4.48 -13.34
C GLY A 45 7.02 -4.96 -13.52
N LEU A 46 6.09 -4.11 -13.10
CA LEU A 46 4.65 -4.05 -13.38
C LEU A 46 4.09 -5.16 -14.30
N GLY A 47 3.97 -6.38 -13.79
CA GLY A 47 3.34 -7.52 -14.47
C GLY A 47 1.81 -7.45 -14.52
N TYR A 48 1.25 -6.24 -14.58
CA TYR A 48 -0.18 -5.98 -14.58
C TYR A 48 -0.57 -5.15 -15.79
N LYS A 49 -1.67 -5.55 -16.44
CA LYS A 49 -2.25 -4.83 -17.56
C LYS A 49 -3.69 -4.48 -17.26
N MET A 50 -4.06 -3.23 -17.47
CA MET A 50 -5.46 -2.81 -17.46
C MET A 50 -6.10 -3.18 -18.80
N ASP A 51 -7.36 -3.58 -18.77
CA ASP A 51 -8.20 -3.70 -19.96
C ASP A 51 -9.01 -2.39 -20.16
N PRO A 52 -8.66 -1.52 -21.11
CA PRO A 52 -9.34 -0.24 -21.34
C PRO A 52 -10.81 -0.41 -21.74
N GLU A 53 -11.17 -1.53 -22.37
CA GLU A 53 -12.55 -1.81 -22.82
C GLU A 53 -13.49 -2.08 -21.63
N THR A 54 -12.92 -2.40 -20.46
CA THR A 54 -13.67 -2.63 -19.22
C THR A 54 -13.91 -1.38 -18.40
N LEU A 55 -13.40 -0.22 -18.85
CA LEU A 55 -13.55 1.05 -18.14
C LEU A 55 -15.02 1.45 -18.02
N ARG A 56 -15.48 1.62 -16.78
CA ARG A 56 -16.80 2.13 -16.45
C ARG A 56 -16.66 3.35 -15.56
N VAL A 57 -17.25 4.46 -15.98
CA VAL A 57 -17.21 5.72 -15.25
C VAL A 57 -18.61 6.10 -14.78
N THR A 58 -18.72 6.41 -13.50
CA THR A 58 -19.90 6.96 -12.83
C THR A 58 -19.62 8.42 -12.45
N THR A 59 -20.60 9.09 -11.83
CA THR A 59 -20.44 10.49 -11.40
C THR A 59 -19.24 10.72 -10.50
N THR A 60 -18.79 9.75 -9.71
CA THR A 60 -17.72 9.94 -8.71
C THR A 60 -16.62 8.89 -8.75
N THR A 61 -16.82 7.81 -9.51
CA THR A 61 -15.96 6.61 -9.48
C THR A 61 -15.70 6.09 -10.88
N ALA A 62 -14.48 5.68 -11.17
CA ALA A 62 -14.11 4.90 -12.35
C ALA A 62 -13.65 3.50 -11.93
N GLU A 63 -14.09 2.47 -12.66
CA GLU A 63 -13.68 1.08 -12.46
C GLU A 63 -13.13 0.47 -13.75
N ALA A 64 -12.10 -0.36 -13.65
CA ALA A 64 -11.56 -1.16 -14.75
C ALA A 64 -11.01 -2.49 -14.22
N LEU A 65 -10.82 -3.48 -15.09
CA LEU A 65 -10.16 -4.73 -14.75
C LEU A 65 -8.66 -4.65 -15.02
N LEU A 66 -7.88 -5.23 -14.11
CA LEU A 66 -6.45 -5.48 -14.27
C LEU A 66 -6.23 -6.99 -14.36
N THR A 67 -5.27 -7.43 -15.16
CA THR A 67 -4.87 -8.84 -15.25
C THR A 67 -3.38 -8.96 -14.94
N SER A 68 -3.01 -9.87 -14.05
CA SER A 68 -1.60 -10.18 -13.79
C SER A 68 -1.02 -11.09 -14.87
N GLU A 69 0.30 -11.23 -14.93
CA GLU A 69 0.98 -12.20 -15.81
C GLU A 69 0.47 -13.64 -15.66
N LYS A 70 -0.03 -13.99 -14.47
CA LYS A 70 -0.57 -15.32 -14.16
C LYS A 70 -2.06 -15.46 -14.53
N GLY A 71 -2.64 -14.45 -15.18
CA GLY A 71 -4.06 -14.43 -15.57
C GLY A 71 -5.03 -14.16 -14.42
N VAL A 72 -4.54 -13.74 -13.24
CA VAL A 72 -5.43 -13.39 -12.11
C VAL A 72 -6.01 -12.00 -12.35
N GLN A 73 -7.33 -11.90 -12.26
CA GLN A 73 -8.06 -10.65 -12.48
C GLN A 73 -8.25 -9.87 -11.17
N PHE A 74 -8.02 -8.58 -11.24
CA PHE A 74 -8.25 -7.60 -10.19
C PHE A 74 -9.20 -6.51 -10.69
N ARG A 75 -9.92 -5.88 -9.78
CA ARG A 75 -10.69 -4.67 -10.03
C ARG A 75 -9.92 -3.47 -9.51
N LEU A 76 -9.63 -2.55 -10.41
CA LEU A 76 -9.19 -1.19 -10.12
C LEU A 76 -10.44 -0.33 -9.89
N GLU A 77 -10.47 0.41 -8.80
CA GLU A 77 -11.46 1.43 -8.51
C GLU A 77 -10.73 2.74 -8.17
N VAL A 78 -11.07 3.81 -8.89
CA VAL A 78 -10.57 5.17 -8.66
C VAL A 78 -11.73 6.04 -8.23
N VAL A 79 -11.74 6.46 -6.97
CA VAL A 79 -12.80 7.29 -6.39
C VAL A 79 -12.32 8.73 -6.27
N SER A 80 -13.10 9.67 -6.80
CA SER A 80 -12.88 11.10 -6.63
C SER A 80 -13.37 11.56 -5.27
N LEU A 81 -12.48 12.12 -4.47
CA LEU A 81 -12.79 12.73 -3.18
C LEU A 81 -12.37 14.21 -3.21
N ARG A 82 -12.86 15.00 -2.26
CA ARG A 82 -12.45 16.41 -2.15
C ARG A 82 -10.93 16.53 -1.95
N GLY A 83 -10.23 16.98 -2.99
CA GLY A 83 -8.78 17.23 -2.98
C GLY A 83 -7.88 16.02 -3.25
N VAL A 84 -8.41 14.79 -3.34
CA VAL A 84 -7.61 13.58 -3.57
C VAL A 84 -8.34 12.53 -4.41
N PHE A 85 -7.60 11.63 -5.05
CA PHE A 85 -8.14 10.42 -5.65
C PHE A 85 -7.80 9.22 -4.77
N ARG A 86 -8.78 8.36 -4.50
CA ARG A 86 -8.59 7.13 -3.74
C ARG A 86 -8.55 5.94 -4.69
N PHE A 87 -7.42 5.26 -4.71
CA PHE A 87 -7.21 4.02 -5.45
C PHE A 87 -7.52 2.81 -4.58
N ARG A 88 -8.25 1.86 -5.13
CA ARG A 88 -8.49 0.55 -4.53
C ARG A 88 -8.28 -0.54 -5.58
N ILE A 89 -7.45 -1.51 -5.24
CA ILE A 89 -7.23 -2.71 -6.05
C ILE A 89 -7.71 -3.89 -5.21
N ARG A 90 -8.64 -4.67 -5.76
CA ARG A 90 -9.18 -5.87 -5.12
C ARG A 90 -9.10 -7.02 -6.11
N GLU A 91 -8.99 -8.25 -5.62
CA GLU A 91 -9.25 -9.40 -6.50
C GLU A 91 -10.67 -9.30 -7.05
N ALA A 92 -10.84 -9.56 -8.34
CA ALA A 92 -12.15 -9.52 -8.98
C ALA A 92 -13.04 -10.67 -8.47
N PHE A 93 -12.43 -11.82 -8.19
CA PHE A 93 -13.10 -13.05 -7.77
C PHE A 93 -12.34 -13.71 -6.60
N PRO A 94 -12.37 -13.12 -5.40
CA PRO A 94 -11.70 -13.70 -4.24
C PRO A 94 -12.45 -14.94 -3.74
N LEU A 95 -11.72 -15.96 -3.28
CA LEU A 95 -12.33 -17.13 -2.63
C LEU A 95 -13.05 -16.76 -1.32
N ILE A 96 -12.48 -15.80 -0.59
CA ILE A 96 -13.02 -15.24 0.66
C ILE A 96 -12.79 -13.72 0.59
N PRO A 97 -13.75 -12.88 1.02
CA PRO A 97 -13.57 -11.43 1.02
C PRO A 97 -12.29 -10.99 1.73
N ARG A 98 -11.53 -10.10 1.09
CA ARG A 98 -10.32 -9.52 1.67
C ARG A 98 -10.68 -8.46 2.70
N PHE A 99 -9.90 -8.41 3.78
CA PHE A 99 -10.05 -7.37 4.79
C PHE A 99 -9.96 -5.98 4.15
N THR A 100 -10.87 -5.09 4.56
CA THR A 100 -10.91 -3.69 4.13
C THR A 100 -10.89 -2.82 5.40
N PRO A 101 -9.93 -1.88 5.54
CA PRO A 101 -9.75 -1.10 6.78
C PRO A 101 -10.74 0.06 6.95
N ASP A 102 -11.74 0.18 6.06
CA ASP A 102 -12.60 1.36 5.98
C ASP A 102 -13.36 1.61 7.27
N GLU A 103 -13.94 0.56 7.86
CA GLU A 103 -14.76 0.68 9.07
C GLU A 103 -13.94 0.90 10.34
N GLN A 104 -12.65 0.53 10.32
CA GLN A 104 -11.78 0.59 11.49
C GLN A 104 -10.97 1.89 11.56
N VAL A 105 -10.69 2.52 10.41
CA VAL A 105 -9.76 3.67 10.32
C VAL A 105 -10.47 4.97 9.95
N LEU A 106 -11.52 4.92 9.14
CA LEU A 106 -12.19 6.15 8.68
C LEU A 106 -13.16 6.65 9.76
N LEU A 107 -12.98 7.90 10.19
CA LEU A 107 -13.85 8.55 11.17
C LEU A 107 -15.28 8.76 10.65
N SER A 108 -15.43 8.89 9.34
CA SER A 108 -16.71 9.08 8.66
C SER A 108 -16.61 8.67 7.20
N LYS A 109 -17.77 8.61 6.53
CA LYS A 109 -17.84 8.39 5.10
C LYS A 109 -17.17 9.56 4.37
N LEU A 110 -16.18 9.25 3.54
CA LEU A 110 -15.46 10.23 2.74
C LEU A 110 -16.40 10.89 1.73
N GLU A 111 -16.34 12.21 1.63
CA GLU A 111 -17.14 12.98 0.69
C GLU A 111 -16.62 12.79 -0.73
N GLN A 112 -17.43 12.11 -1.55
CA GLN A 112 -17.15 11.92 -2.97
C GLN A 112 -17.56 13.17 -3.75
N VAL A 113 -16.75 13.53 -4.74
CA VAL A 113 -16.98 14.71 -5.59
C VAL A 113 -17.04 14.29 -7.06
N PRO A 114 -17.68 15.10 -7.94
CA PRO A 114 -17.82 14.74 -9.34
C PRO A 114 -16.48 14.42 -10.02
N LEU A 115 -16.53 13.41 -10.88
CA LEU A 115 -15.43 12.88 -11.67
C LEU A 115 -15.78 13.08 -13.14
N THR A 116 -14.83 13.57 -13.93
CA THR A 116 -15.00 13.73 -15.38
C THR A 116 -13.95 12.89 -16.10
N LEU A 117 -14.38 12.09 -17.08
CA LEU A 117 -13.47 11.41 -18.00
C LEU A 117 -13.01 12.41 -19.06
N THR A 118 -11.74 12.81 -19.01
CA THR A 118 -11.18 13.80 -19.93
C THR A 118 -10.64 13.14 -21.19
N HIS A 119 -10.02 11.97 -21.04
CA HIS A 119 -9.42 11.21 -22.14
C HIS A 119 -9.53 9.71 -21.87
N SER A 120 -9.74 8.92 -22.91
CA SER A 120 -9.70 7.45 -22.84
C SER A 120 -9.37 6.87 -24.20
N ASP A 121 -8.36 6.00 -24.22
CA ASP A 121 -7.95 5.24 -25.40
C ASP A 121 -7.34 3.89 -24.99
N LYS A 122 -6.71 3.21 -25.93
CA LYS A 122 -6.07 1.90 -25.69
C LYS A 122 -4.83 1.97 -24.80
N SER A 123 -4.23 3.14 -24.64
CA SER A 123 -3.04 3.35 -23.81
C SER A 123 -3.39 3.64 -22.34
N GLY A 124 -4.65 4.03 -22.07
CA GLY A 124 -5.10 4.33 -20.73
C GLY A 124 -6.25 5.34 -20.70
N PHE A 125 -6.42 6.00 -19.55
CA PHE A 125 -7.44 7.03 -19.38
C PHE A 125 -6.98 8.14 -18.44
N VAL A 126 -7.59 9.31 -18.57
CA VAL A 126 -7.34 10.48 -17.73
C VAL A 126 -8.64 10.95 -17.11
N LEU A 127 -8.63 11.07 -15.78
CA LEU A 127 -9.75 11.58 -15.00
C LEU A 127 -9.45 12.97 -14.47
N GLY A 128 -10.46 13.83 -14.42
CA GLY A 128 -10.42 15.15 -13.80
C GLY A 128 -11.40 15.26 -12.63
N SER A 129 -11.03 16.03 -11.61
CA SER A 129 -11.89 16.38 -10.47
C SER A 129 -11.42 17.67 -9.80
N LEU A 130 -12.29 18.68 -9.74
CA LEU A 130 -12.06 19.93 -8.99
C LEU A 130 -10.65 20.57 -9.19
N GLY A 131 -10.15 20.56 -10.43
CA GLY A 131 -8.84 21.13 -10.79
C GLY A 131 -7.66 20.16 -10.69
N ASN A 132 -7.86 18.98 -10.09
CA ASN A 132 -6.88 17.89 -10.09
C ASN A 132 -7.16 16.92 -11.25
N SER A 133 -6.12 16.21 -11.69
CA SER A 133 -6.26 15.13 -12.67
C SER A 133 -5.39 13.94 -12.32
N VAL A 134 -5.79 12.76 -12.80
CA VAL A 134 -5.01 11.53 -12.68
C VAL A 134 -5.02 10.78 -14.00
N SER A 135 -3.85 10.34 -14.43
CA SER A 135 -3.66 9.53 -15.62
C SER A 135 -3.34 8.10 -15.20
N VAL A 136 -4.03 7.13 -15.81
CA VAL A 136 -3.83 5.71 -15.55
C VAL A 136 -3.43 5.05 -16.86
N GLN A 137 -2.25 4.45 -16.89
CA GLN A 137 -1.72 3.73 -18.06
C GLN A 137 -2.21 2.28 -18.07
N ALA A 138 -2.37 1.72 -19.27
CA ALA A 138 -2.92 0.39 -19.44
C ALA A 138 -1.86 -0.72 -19.44
N ASP A 139 -0.72 -0.52 -20.09
CA ASP A 139 0.34 -1.52 -20.22
C ASP A 139 1.72 -0.84 -20.33
N PRO A 140 2.55 -0.89 -19.27
CA PRO A 140 2.24 -1.42 -17.95
C PRO A 140 1.22 -0.56 -17.18
N PHE A 141 0.45 -1.18 -16.30
CA PHE A 141 -0.34 -0.48 -15.27
C PHE A 141 0.56 -0.03 -14.11
#